data_AF-A0A0D2G0F0-F1
#
_entry.id   AF-A0A0D2G0F0-F1
#
_cell.length_a   1.000
_cell.length_b   1.000
_cell.length_c   1.000
_cell.angle_alpha   90.00
_cell.angle_beta   90.00
_cell.angle_gamma   90.00
#
_symmetry.space_group_name_H-M   'P 1'
#
loop_
_entity.id
_entity.type
_entity.pdbx_description
1 polymer ?
#
loop_
_entity_poly.entity_id
_entity_poly.type
_entity_poly.pdbx_seq_one_letter_code
_entity_poly.pdbx_strand_id
1 'polypeptide(L)'
;MSYVPGRFYGTRPWAAYDVLRDSVMPEILTGSAYMSLALYVAASIVNTLKPQPEFSEEWMLARQSTNYRLLRQLLRNQQGHPWDWAITCVVVAGYADAMAGQAERGRKHTKAGLDMLQDFRNLQRMRLSSGSIAFKAFLQTGVPMMFTTSASLETAMCNACQNVRRIQSWTRFRRNSPCFSSHCQYHSLEVVASHDSAQAAASFDGQCRYWATRELALGSTTAMGRLLAPKLVKMPVSDERLLMASIYALNGVLCNLQDDDSTAERFLGDIGEMISNSLEEGVDLSVPPRFAMQNCIHIIIACAERHGLWSYHGPTQPLPAMRTWEALEFVEIMMLIRPEKQHEIMDAMRRWLCWESESHETTETLLFADERELEEFKREITANWEVQQQQKNQEKEKHESAEARGTDPKP
;
A
#
# COMPACT_ATOMS: atom_id res chain seq x y z
N MET A 1 7.98 -27.68 -14.86
CA MET A 1 6.62 -27.24 -14.52
C MET A 1 6.72 -26.05 -13.59
N SER A 2 6.40 -24.85 -14.07
CA SER A 2 6.39 -23.65 -13.21
C SER A 2 5.05 -23.58 -12.50
N TYR A 3 5.04 -23.82 -11.19
CA TYR A 3 3.92 -23.47 -10.32
C TYR A 3 3.85 -21.94 -10.23
N VAL A 4 3.16 -21.35 -11.19
CA VAL A 4 2.83 -19.94 -11.23
C VAL A 4 1.39 -19.88 -10.70
N PRO A 5 1.12 -19.37 -9.48
CA PRO A 5 -0.17 -19.57 -8.85
C PRO A 5 -1.26 -18.84 -9.64
N GLY A 6 -2.26 -19.58 -10.14
CA GLY A 6 -3.41 -19.00 -10.86
C GLY A 6 -4.12 -17.88 -10.07
N ARG A 7 -3.97 -17.83 -8.75
CA ARG A 7 -4.46 -16.75 -7.88
C ARG A 7 -3.77 -15.40 -8.04
N PHE A 8 -2.58 -15.35 -8.64
CA PHE A 8 -1.93 -14.09 -9.03
C PHE A 8 -2.26 -13.67 -10.47
N TYR A 9 -2.77 -14.58 -11.31
CA TYR A 9 -2.81 -14.42 -12.77
C TYR A 9 -4.14 -14.80 -13.43
N GLY A 10 -5.18 -15.13 -12.65
CA GLY A 10 -6.52 -15.47 -13.13
C GLY A 10 -7.32 -14.27 -13.63
N THR A 11 -6.67 -13.28 -14.21
CA THR A 11 -7.30 -12.05 -14.69
C THR A 11 -7.50 -12.10 -16.20
N ARG A 12 -8.66 -11.63 -16.66
CA ARG A 12 -8.94 -11.42 -18.09
C ARG A 12 -8.06 -10.26 -18.60
N PRO A 13 -7.60 -10.28 -19.87
CA PRO A 13 -6.78 -9.19 -20.42
C PRO A 13 -7.56 -7.87 -20.37
N TRP A 14 -7.01 -6.84 -19.72
CA TRP A 14 -7.67 -5.53 -19.50
C TRP A 14 -6.67 -4.40 -19.39
N ALA A 15 -6.99 -3.20 -19.87
CA ALA A 15 -6.02 -2.11 -20.06
C ALA A 15 -5.17 -1.69 -18.84
N ALA A 16 -5.71 -1.69 -17.60
CA ALA A 16 -4.91 -1.40 -16.40
C ALA A 16 -4.08 -2.62 -15.92
N TYR A 17 -4.60 -3.83 -16.12
CA TYR A 17 -3.81 -5.06 -15.97
C TYR A 17 -2.85 -5.28 -17.14
N ASP A 18 -3.03 -4.64 -18.30
CA ASP A 18 -2.09 -4.63 -19.40
C ASP A 18 -0.86 -3.83 -18.99
N VAL A 19 -1.03 -2.70 -18.29
CA VAL A 19 0.13 -1.99 -17.70
C VAL A 19 0.89 -2.89 -16.73
N LEU A 20 0.22 -3.58 -15.81
CA LEU A 20 0.89 -4.52 -14.90
C LEU A 20 1.44 -5.77 -15.60
N ARG A 21 0.70 -6.36 -16.53
CA ARG A 21 1.10 -7.54 -17.28
C ARG A 21 2.30 -7.20 -18.14
N ASP A 22 2.25 -6.12 -18.89
CA ASP A 22 3.25 -5.79 -19.90
C ASP A 22 4.50 -5.15 -19.27
N SER A 23 4.39 -4.51 -18.09
CA SER A 23 5.56 -3.98 -17.36
C SER A 23 6.13 -4.90 -16.29
N VAL A 24 5.29 -5.67 -15.57
CA VAL A 24 5.71 -6.47 -14.41
C VAL A 24 5.97 -7.93 -14.79
N MET A 25 5.17 -8.53 -15.69
CA MET A 25 5.32 -9.97 -16.01
C MET A 25 6.62 -10.32 -16.71
N PRO A 26 7.08 -9.58 -17.73
CA PRO A 26 8.36 -9.89 -18.37
C PRO A 26 9.51 -9.86 -17.36
N GLU A 27 9.49 -8.93 -16.41
CA GLU A 27 10.54 -8.79 -15.40
C GLU A 27 10.48 -9.88 -14.32
N ILE A 28 9.28 -10.22 -13.84
CA ILE A 28 9.09 -11.33 -12.88
C ILE A 28 9.49 -12.68 -13.51
N LEU A 29 9.11 -12.92 -14.77
CA LEU A 29 9.37 -14.20 -15.45
C LEU A 29 10.85 -14.38 -15.81
N THR A 30 11.58 -13.29 -16.05
CA THR A 30 13.01 -13.32 -16.37
C THR A 30 13.90 -13.22 -15.12
N GLY A 31 13.38 -12.69 -14.01
CA GLY A 31 14.11 -12.51 -12.76
C GLY A 31 14.10 -13.74 -11.85
N SER A 32 15.05 -14.66 -12.05
CA SER A 32 15.18 -15.89 -11.24
C SER A 32 15.26 -15.63 -9.72
N ALA A 33 15.92 -14.55 -9.30
CA ALA A 33 16.03 -14.16 -7.90
C ALA A 33 14.66 -13.80 -7.28
N TYR A 34 13.89 -12.95 -7.95
CA TYR A 34 12.57 -12.53 -7.48
C TYR A 34 11.58 -13.70 -7.45
N MET A 35 11.50 -14.50 -8.53
CA MET A 35 10.60 -15.65 -8.56
C MET A 35 10.91 -16.64 -7.44
N SER A 36 12.20 -16.85 -7.14
CA SER A 36 12.62 -17.71 -6.04
C SER A 36 12.19 -17.16 -4.67
N LEU A 37 12.29 -15.84 -4.47
CA LEU A 37 11.81 -15.13 -3.28
C LEU A 37 10.29 -15.15 -3.16
N ALA A 38 9.54 -14.89 -4.23
CA ALA A 38 8.08 -14.90 -4.25
C ALA A 38 7.52 -16.28 -3.88
N LEU A 39 8.12 -17.35 -4.41
CA LEU A 39 7.78 -18.72 -4.03
C LEU A 39 8.09 -19.02 -2.56
N TYR A 40 9.19 -18.47 -2.03
CA TYR A 40 9.52 -18.60 -0.62
C TYR A 40 8.53 -17.85 0.28
N VAL A 41 8.12 -16.63 -0.09
CA VAL A 41 7.04 -15.88 0.58
C VAL A 41 5.74 -16.68 0.58
N ALA A 42 5.33 -17.22 -0.57
CA ALA A 42 4.11 -18.01 -0.69
C ALA A 42 4.16 -19.24 0.22
N ALA A 43 5.29 -19.97 0.23
CA ALA A 43 5.51 -21.10 1.13
C ALA A 43 5.45 -20.68 2.60
N SER A 44 6.12 -19.58 2.99
CA SER A 44 6.06 -19.04 4.36
C SER A 44 4.62 -18.71 4.78
N ILE A 45 3.83 -18.08 3.91
CA ILE A 45 2.42 -17.76 4.21
C ILE A 45 1.62 -19.04 4.43
N VAL A 46 1.73 -20.02 3.53
CA VAL A 46 1.01 -21.28 3.64
C VAL A 46 1.40 -22.01 4.92
N ASN A 47 2.70 -22.13 5.20
CA ASN A 47 3.22 -22.83 6.38
C ASN A 47 2.79 -22.15 7.70
N THR A 48 2.68 -20.81 7.71
CA THR A 48 2.17 -20.05 8.86
C THR A 48 0.69 -20.30 9.12
N LEU A 49 -0.12 -20.45 8.05
CA LEU A 49 -1.56 -20.67 8.17
C LEU A 49 -1.88 -22.13 8.51
N LYS A 50 -1.16 -23.06 7.89
CA LYS A 50 -1.27 -24.51 8.12
C LYS A 50 0.05 -25.17 7.71
N PRO A 51 0.81 -25.74 8.67
CA PRO A 51 2.05 -26.42 8.35
C PRO A 51 1.83 -27.53 7.33
N GLN A 52 2.62 -27.53 6.25
CA GLN A 52 2.54 -28.56 5.20
C GLN A 52 3.84 -29.38 5.20
N PRO A 53 3.77 -30.72 5.07
CA PRO A 53 4.96 -31.57 5.01
C PRO A 53 5.92 -31.21 3.86
N GLU A 54 5.35 -30.70 2.76
CA GLU A 54 6.07 -30.27 1.56
C GLU A 54 6.95 -29.02 1.78
N PHE A 55 6.65 -28.23 2.83
CA PHE A 55 7.41 -27.05 3.24
C PHE A 55 8.14 -27.32 4.55
N SER A 56 8.87 -28.44 4.60
CA SER A 56 9.72 -28.80 5.74
C SER A 56 10.74 -27.69 6.05
N GLU A 57 11.23 -27.66 7.29
CA GLU A 57 12.27 -26.71 7.71
C GLU A 57 13.52 -26.81 6.83
N GLU A 58 13.93 -28.03 6.47
CA GLU A 58 15.06 -28.30 5.57
C GLU A 58 14.82 -27.69 4.17
N TRP A 59 13.61 -27.83 3.62
CA TRP A 59 13.26 -27.24 2.34
C TRP A 59 13.30 -25.71 2.39
N MET A 60 12.76 -25.12 3.46
CA MET A 60 12.77 -23.67 3.67
C MET A 60 14.21 -23.13 3.77
N LEU A 61 15.09 -23.82 4.49
CA LEU A 61 16.51 -23.46 4.59
C LEU A 61 17.25 -23.59 3.25
N ALA A 62 17.02 -24.68 2.51
CA ALA A 62 17.61 -24.87 1.18
C ALA A 62 17.16 -23.77 0.19
N ARG A 63 15.88 -23.38 0.26
CA ARG A 63 15.33 -22.29 -0.54
C ARG A 63 15.93 -20.95 -0.17
N GLN A 64 16.08 -20.67 1.13
CA GLN A 64 16.73 -19.46 1.62
C GLN A 64 18.19 -19.35 1.16
N SER A 65 18.96 -20.45 1.23
CA SER A 65 20.33 -20.52 0.70
C SER A 65 20.38 -20.21 -0.80
N THR A 66 19.45 -20.77 -1.57
CA THR A 66 19.30 -20.48 -3.01
C THR A 66 19.00 -19.02 -3.27
N ASN A 67 18.07 -18.42 -2.51
CA ASN A 67 17.73 -17.00 -2.63
C ASN A 67 18.95 -16.11 -2.42
N TYR A 68 19.75 -16.34 -1.37
CA TYR A 68 20.95 -15.52 -1.14
C TYR A 68 22.04 -15.73 -2.18
N ARG A 69 22.18 -16.95 -2.73
CA ARG A 69 23.10 -17.18 -3.85
C ARG A 69 22.67 -16.36 -5.07
N LEU A 70 21.39 -16.36 -5.42
CA LEU A 70 20.84 -15.60 -6.55
C LEU A 70 20.95 -14.08 -6.32
N LEU A 71 20.65 -13.59 -5.12
CA LEU A 71 20.82 -12.19 -4.76
C LEU A 71 22.28 -11.72 -4.87
N ARG A 72 23.24 -12.53 -4.39
CA ARG A 72 24.67 -12.21 -4.54
C ARG A 72 25.09 -12.17 -6.01
N GLN A 73 24.57 -13.08 -6.84
CA GLN A 73 24.83 -13.06 -8.28
C GLN A 73 24.25 -11.80 -8.93
N LEU A 74 23.02 -11.42 -8.57
CA LEU A 74 22.36 -10.20 -9.06
C LEU A 74 23.16 -8.95 -8.69
N LEU A 75 23.57 -8.81 -7.42
CA LEU A 75 24.33 -7.64 -6.95
C LEU A 75 25.74 -7.55 -7.57
N ARG A 76 26.34 -8.68 -7.92
CA ARG A 76 27.65 -8.73 -8.62
C ARG A 76 27.54 -8.44 -10.11
N ASN A 77 26.41 -8.76 -10.72
CA ASN A 77 26.20 -8.61 -12.16
C ASN A 77 25.39 -7.35 -12.49
N GLN A 78 25.99 -6.18 -12.27
CA GLN A 78 25.35 -4.88 -12.53
C GLN A 78 25.09 -4.59 -14.02
N GLN A 79 25.64 -5.38 -14.94
CA GLN A 79 25.43 -5.22 -16.38
C GLN A 79 24.20 -5.98 -16.91
N GLY A 80 23.69 -6.97 -16.16
CA GLY A 80 22.61 -7.85 -16.64
C GLY A 80 21.20 -7.44 -16.27
N HIS A 81 21.02 -6.58 -15.25
CA HIS A 81 19.71 -6.14 -14.77
C HIS A 81 19.74 -4.67 -14.32
N PRO A 82 18.65 -3.91 -14.52
CA PRO A 82 18.61 -2.52 -14.07
C PRO A 82 18.68 -2.43 -12.54
N TRP A 83 19.30 -1.36 -12.04
CA TRP A 83 19.56 -1.15 -10.62
C TRP A 83 18.30 -1.23 -9.75
N ASP A 84 17.18 -0.70 -10.25
CA ASP A 84 15.85 -0.78 -9.61
C ASP A 84 15.48 -2.22 -9.22
N TRP A 85 15.80 -3.20 -10.07
CA TRP A 85 15.43 -4.59 -9.84
C TRP A 85 16.25 -5.23 -8.72
N ALA A 86 17.52 -4.83 -8.58
CA ALA A 86 18.36 -5.26 -7.48
C ALA A 86 17.82 -4.71 -6.14
N ILE A 87 17.41 -3.43 -6.11
CA ILE A 87 16.74 -2.82 -4.95
C ILE A 87 15.49 -3.61 -4.59
N THR A 88 14.59 -3.85 -5.56
CA THR A 88 13.36 -4.60 -5.34
C THR A 88 13.62 -5.99 -4.76
N CYS A 89 14.57 -6.75 -5.32
CA CYS A 89 14.91 -8.08 -4.81
C CYS A 89 15.45 -8.06 -3.37
N VAL A 90 16.26 -7.05 -3.01
CA VAL A 90 16.79 -6.89 -1.66
C VAL A 90 15.68 -6.56 -0.66
N VAL A 91 14.79 -5.60 -0.98
CA VAL A 91 13.67 -5.25 -0.09
C VAL A 91 12.69 -6.43 0.06
N VAL A 92 12.40 -7.16 -1.04
CA VAL A 92 11.55 -8.36 -1.01
C VAL A 92 12.18 -9.49 -0.20
N ALA A 93 13.52 -9.63 -0.21
CA ALA A 93 14.21 -10.56 0.68
C ALA A 93 13.98 -10.22 2.15
N GLY A 94 13.92 -8.93 2.49
CA GLY A 94 13.58 -8.48 3.82
C GLY A 94 12.15 -8.83 4.23
N TYR A 95 11.19 -8.63 3.33
CA TYR A 95 9.81 -9.08 3.54
C TYR A 95 9.71 -10.60 3.69
N ALA A 96 10.37 -11.35 2.82
CA ALA A 96 10.44 -12.80 2.85
C ALA A 96 10.98 -13.35 4.19
N ASP A 97 12.07 -12.78 4.69
CA ASP A 97 12.65 -13.18 5.97
C ASP A 97 11.74 -12.82 7.15
N ALA A 98 11.10 -11.64 7.13
CA ALA A 98 10.12 -11.26 8.14
C ALA A 98 8.93 -12.24 8.18
N MET A 99 8.40 -12.64 7.02
CA MET A 99 7.32 -13.62 6.92
C MET A 99 7.72 -15.02 7.37
N ALA A 100 9.02 -15.36 7.30
CA ALA A 100 9.57 -16.61 7.81
C ALA A 100 9.91 -16.55 9.31
N GLY A 101 9.49 -15.51 10.04
CA GLY A 101 9.77 -15.33 11.47
C GLY A 101 11.17 -14.78 11.78
N GLN A 102 11.95 -14.38 10.76
CA GLN A 102 13.30 -13.85 10.90
C GLN A 102 13.30 -12.32 10.86
N ALA A 103 12.55 -11.68 11.76
CA ALA A 103 12.28 -10.23 11.74
C ALA A 103 13.55 -9.35 11.76
N GLU A 104 14.55 -9.72 12.59
CA GLU A 104 15.86 -9.04 12.65
C GLU A 104 16.58 -9.04 11.29
N ARG A 105 16.60 -10.20 10.64
CA ARG A 105 17.21 -10.36 9.32
C ARG A 105 16.43 -9.59 8.25
N GLY A 106 15.10 -9.65 8.35
CA GLY A 106 14.19 -8.86 7.52
C GLY A 106 14.54 -7.37 7.56
N ARG A 107 14.70 -6.80 8.77
CA ARG A 107 15.09 -5.41 8.99
C ARG A 107 16.44 -5.05 8.35
N LYS A 108 17.42 -5.96 8.38
CA LYS A 108 18.74 -5.72 7.77
C LYS A 108 18.64 -5.58 6.24
N HIS A 109 17.85 -6.43 5.59
CA HIS A 109 17.64 -6.36 4.14
C HIS A 109 16.81 -5.15 3.73
N THR A 110 15.74 -4.82 4.46
CA THR A 110 14.95 -3.62 4.14
C THR A 110 15.75 -2.35 4.33
N LYS A 111 16.64 -2.32 5.33
CA LYS A 111 17.59 -1.21 5.52
C LYS A 111 18.59 -1.13 4.37
N ALA A 112 19.19 -2.25 3.97
CA ALA A 112 20.10 -2.27 2.83
C ALA A 112 19.42 -1.81 1.54
N GLY A 113 18.16 -2.22 1.31
CA GLY A 113 17.37 -1.75 0.18
C GLY A 113 17.09 -0.24 0.24
N LEU A 114 16.80 0.31 1.42
CA LEU A 114 16.66 1.75 1.62
C LEU A 114 17.98 2.49 1.35
N ASP A 115 19.12 1.97 1.82
CA ASP A 115 20.44 2.55 1.59
C ASP A 115 20.78 2.56 0.08
N MET A 116 20.44 1.49 -0.64
CA MET A 116 20.60 1.41 -2.10
C MET A 116 19.68 2.39 -2.85
N LEU A 117 18.48 2.63 -2.32
CA LEU A 117 17.50 3.57 -2.86
C LEU A 117 17.83 5.03 -2.52
N GLN A 118 18.65 5.25 -1.49
CA GLN A 118 19.10 6.53 -0.91
C GLN A 118 17.98 7.35 -0.23
N ASP A 119 16.81 7.45 -0.86
CA ASP A 119 15.61 8.10 -0.34
C ASP A 119 14.38 7.30 -0.81
N PHE A 120 13.50 6.91 0.12
CA PHE A 120 12.25 6.20 -0.20
C PHE A 120 11.34 6.97 -1.18
N ARG A 121 11.50 8.29 -1.31
CA ARG A 121 10.84 9.09 -2.36
C ARG A 121 11.23 8.68 -3.78
N ASN A 122 12.39 8.05 -3.96
CA ASN A 122 12.84 7.55 -5.26
C ASN A 122 12.03 6.33 -5.75
N LEU A 123 11.16 5.72 -4.93
CA LEU A 123 10.28 4.62 -5.36
C LEU A 123 9.47 4.96 -6.61
N GLN A 124 9.00 6.21 -6.75
CA GLN A 124 8.19 6.66 -7.89
C GLN A 124 9.02 7.12 -9.09
N ARG A 125 10.34 7.00 -9.01
CA ARG A 125 11.28 7.16 -10.13
C ARG A 125 11.71 5.82 -10.71
N MET A 126 11.49 4.73 -9.96
CA MET A 126 11.73 3.38 -10.42
C MET A 126 10.65 2.97 -11.43
N ARG A 127 10.95 1.96 -12.24
CA ARG A 127 9.94 1.30 -13.08
C ARG A 127 8.77 0.81 -12.23
N LEU A 128 7.55 0.88 -12.76
CA LEU A 128 6.30 0.56 -12.05
C LEU A 128 6.39 -0.75 -11.26
N SER A 129 6.81 -1.83 -11.93
CA SER A 129 7.06 -3.16 -11.36
C SER A 129 7.92 -3.12 -10.10
N SER A 130 9.05 -2.44 -10.20
CA SER A 130 10.08 -2.41 -9.16
C SER A 130 9.65 -1.51 -8.01
N GLY A 131 9.11 -0.33 -8.33
CA GLY A 131 8.64 0.67 -7.37
C GLY A 131 7.43 0.21 -6.57
N SER A 132 6.41 -0.37 -7.21
CA SER A 132 5.19 -0.83 -6.53
C SER A 132 5.46 -1.99 -5.57
N ILE A 133 6.30 -2.94 -6.00
CA ILE A 133 6.68 -4.11 -5.19
C ILE A 133 7.53 -3.66 -3.99
N ALA A 134 8.52 -2.79 -4.20
CA ALA A 134 9.36 -2.27 -3.12
C ALA A 134 8.55 -1.45 -2.12
N PHE A 135 7.65 -0.58 -2.59
CA PHE A 135 6.72 0.19 -1.75
C PHE A 135 5.86 -0.71 -0.86
N LYS A 136 5.24 -1.76 -1.44
CA LYS A 136 4.48 -2.74 -0.66
C LYS A 136 5.34 -3.44 0.39
N ALA A 137 6.53 -3.88 0.02
CA ALA A 137 7.42 -4.55 0.94
C ALA A 137 7.79 -3.64 2.13
N PHE A 138 8.11 -2.36 1.87
CA PHE A 138 8.31 -1.36 2.91
C PHE A 138 7.09 -1.15 3.80
N LEU A 139 5.87 -1.09 3.24
CA LEU A 139 4.65 -0.98 4.04
C LEU A 139 4.50 -2.17 5.00
N GLN A 140 4.77 -3.38 4.54
CA GLN A 140 4.56 -4.60 5.33
C GLN A 140 5.63 -4.82 6.40
N THR A 141 6.88 -4.43 6.13
CA THR A 141 8.00 -4.60 7.07
C THR A 141 8.25 -3.38 7.96
N GLY A 142 7.67 -2.24 7.58
CA GLY A 142 8.08 -0.92 8.04
C GLY A 142 9.35 -0.42 7.34
N VAL A 143 9.50 0.90 7.30
CA VAL A 143 10.67 1.60 6.76
C VAL A 143 11.70 1.78 7.89
N PRO A 144 12.86 1.11 7.81
CA PRO A 144 13.89 1.27 8.83
C PRO A 144 14.35 2.72 8.90
N MET A 145 14.42 3.27 10.12
CA MET A 145 14.90 4.63 10.36
C MET A 145 14.14 5.72 9.59
N MET A 146 12.83 5.54 9.34
CA MET A 146 11.98 6.52 8.65
C MET A 146 12.19 7.95 9.17
N PHE A 147 12.16 8.10 10.51
CA PHE A 147 12.36 9.37 11.19
C PHE A 147 13.64 9.28 12.04
N THR A 148 14.75 9.76 11.48
CA THR A 148 16.06 9.78 12.15
C THR A 148 16.19 10.94 13.13
N THR A 149 15.43 12.01 12.93
CA THR A 149 15.49 13.24 13.75
C THR A 149 14.09 13.67 14.16
N SER A 150 13.99 14.37 15.29
CA SER A 150 12.72 14.98 15.72
C SER A 150 12.17 15.96 14.67
N ALA A 151 13.04 16.76 14.04
CA ALA A 151 12.65 17.68 12.96
C ALA A 151 12.04 16.95 11.74
N SER A 152 12.58 15.78 11.36
CA SER A 152 12.03 14.98 10.27
C SER A 152 10.66 14.39 10.60
N LEU A 153 10.46 13.95 11.86
CA LEU A 153 9.17 13.48 12.35
C LEU A 153 8.16 14.63 12.37
N GLU A 154 8.53 15.79 12.93
CA GLU A 154 7.68 16.97 13.02
C GLU A 154 7.23 17.45 11.64
N THR A 155 8.14 17.49 10.67
CA THR A 155 7.80 17.84 9.28
C THR A 155 6.79 16.86 8.69
N ALA A 156 7.01 15.55 8.85
CA ALA A 156 6.11 14.52 8.35
C ALA A 156 4.74 14.56 9.04
N MET A 157 4.71 14.77 10.36
CA MET A 157 3.47 14.94 11.13
C MET A 157 2.68 16.15 10.65
N CYS A 158 3.33 17.30 10.51
CA CYS A 158 2.69 18.52 10.01
C CYS A 158 2.09 18.31 8.61
N ASN A 159 2.85 17.71 7.69
CA ASN A 159 2.37 17.41 6.35
C ASN A 159 1.20 16.43 6.35
N ALA A 160 1.29 15.33 7.12
CA ALA A 160 0.23 14.34 7.23
C ALA A 160 -1.06 14.96 7.81
N CYS A 161 -0.96 15.73 8.90
CA CYS A 161 -2.11 16.37 9.53
C CYS A 161 -2.75 17.42 8.61
N GLN A 162 -1.95 18.25 7.93
CA GLN A 162 -2.45 19.20 6.94
C GLN A 162 -3.15 18.49 5.78
N ASN A 163 -2.59 17.37 5.30
CA ASN A 163 -3.20 16.61 4.22
C ASN A 163 -4.52 15.95 4.65
N VAL A 164 -4.59 15.38 5.87
CA VAL A 164 -5.84 14.83 6.44
C VAL A 164 -6.89 15.93 6.57
N ARG A 165 -6.53 17.11 7.10
CA ARG A 165 -7.44 18.27 7.16
C ARG A 165 -7.91 18.69 5.76
N ARG A 166 -7.01 18.71 4.77
CA ARG A 166 -7.35 19.02 3.36
C ARG A 166 -8.34 18.02 2.78
N ILE A 167 -8.09 16.72 2.94
CA ILE A 167 -8.98 15.63 2.50
C ILE A 167 -10.36 15.78 3.16
N GLN A 168 -10.39 16.02 4.47
CA GLN A 168 -11.62 16.23 5.23
C GLN A 168 -12.41 17.43 4.69
N SER A 169 -11.77 18.60 4.57
CA SER A 169 -12.40 19.82 4.06
C SER A 169 -12.95 19.64 2.64
N TRP A 170 -12.16 19.04 1.75
CA TRP A 170 -12.59 18.73 0.39
C TRP A 170 -13.78 17.77 0.36
N THR A 171 -13.73 16.69 1.15
CA THR A 171 -14.83 15.71 1.21
C THR A 171 -16.12 16.38 1.67
N ARG A 172 -16.08 17.20 2.72
CA ARG A 172 -17.24 17.94 3.22
C ARG A 172 -17.79 18.90 2.20
N PHE A 173 -16.89 19.67 1.57
CA PHE A 173 -17.28 20.59 0.51
C PHE A 173 -18.00 19.84 -0.61
N ARG A 174 -17.46 18.71 -1.08
CA ARG A 174 -18.07 17.89 -2.15
C ARG A 174 -19.40 17.26 -1.73
N ARG A 175 -19.58 16.88 -0.46
CA ARG A 175 -20.84 16.32 0.06
C ARG A 175 -21.95 17.36 0.16
N ASN A 176 -21.59 18.58 0.58
CA ASN A 176 -22.54 19.67 0.81
C ASN A 176 -22.74 20.56 -0.43
N SER A 177 -21.91 20.41 -1.45
CA SER A 177 -22.09 21.10 -2.72
C SER A 177 -23.29 20.50 -3.43
N PRO A 178 -24.34 21.29 -3.74
CA PRO A 178 -25.37 20.83 -4.65
C PRO A 178 -24.70 20.53 -5.98
N CYS A 179 -25.24 19.59 -6.74
CA CYS A 179 -24.71 19.20 -8.03
C CYS A 179 -24.92 20.34 -9.04
N PHE A 180 -24.14 21.42 -8.90
CA PHE A 180 -24.19 22.61 -9.72
C PHE A 180 -23.13 22.47 -10.81
N SER A 181 -23.53 21.99 -11.98
CA SER A 181 -23.06 22.51 -13.28
C SER A 181 -23.44 21.56 -14.42
N SER A 182 -23.42 22.15 -15.60
CA SER A 182 -23.51 21.62 -16.97
C SER A 182 -22.79 20.30 -17.31
N HIS A 183 -22.11 19.65 -16.37
CA HIS A 183 -21.52 18.31 -16.52
C HIS A 183 -22.43 17.16 -16.05
N CYS A 184 -23.58 17.46 -15.44
CA CYS A 184 -24.72 16.54 -15.41
C CYS A 184 -25.45 16.46 -16.77
N GLN A 185 -24.86 16.95 -17.86
CA GLN A 185 -25.29 16.56 -19.19
C GLN A 185 -24.94 15.09 -19.37
N TYR A 186 -26.01 14.30 -19.32
CA TYR A 186 -26.12 12.92 -19.74
C TYR A 186 -25.47 12.74 -21.12
N HIS A 187 -24.15 12.59 -21.19
CA HIS A 187 -23.53 12.00 -22.35
C HIS A 187 -23.81 10.50 -22.23
N SER A 188 -24.79 10.06 -23.02
CA SER A 188 -24.90 8.65 -23.38
C SER A 188 -23.50 8.19 -23.77
N LEU A 189 -22.93 7.28 -22.98
CA LEU A 189 -21.76 6.53 -23.41
C LEU A 189 -22.19 5.82 -24.69
N GLU A 190 -21.79 6.35 -25.85
CA GLU A 190 -21.59 5.53 -27.03
C GLU A 190 -20.48 4.56 -26.69
N VAL A 191 -20.87 3.50 -25.98
CA VAL A 191 -20.11 2.29 -25.79
C VAL A 191 -19.87 1.74 -27.19
N VAL A 192 -18.65 1.89 -27.66
CA VAL A 192 -18.12 1.04 -28.72
C VAL A 192 -18.37 -0.40 -28.28
N ALA A 193 -19.23 -1.05 -29.03
CA ALA A 193 -19.86 -2.33 -28.75
C ALA A 193 -18.87 -3.42 -28.32
N SER A 194 -19.15 -4.04 -27.18
CA SER A 194 -19.02 -5.50 -27.01
C SER A 194 -19.94 -5.98 -25.89
N HIS A 195 -21.08 -6.52 -26.31
CA HIS A 195 -21.95 -7.52 -25.69
C HIS A 195 -22.00 -7.69 -24.14
N ASP A 196 -23.24 -7.55 -23.63
CA ASP A 196 -23.85 -8.26 -22.48
C ASP A 196 -23.86 -7.62 -21.08
N SER A 197 -23.92 -6.29 -20.96
CA SER A 197 -24.25 -5.62 -19.68
C SER A 197 -25.27 -4.48 -19.79
N ALA A 198 -26.34 -4.70 -20.56
CA ALA A 198 -27.48 -3.79 -20.70
C ALA A 198 -28.39 -3.67 -19.45
N GLN A 199 -27.88 -3.93 -18.23
CA GLN A 199 -28.65 -3.83 -16.97
C GLN A 199 -28.09 -2.82 -15.96
N ALA A 200 -27.01 -2.09 -16.25
CA ALA A 200 -26.50 -1.04 -15.37
C ALA A 200 -26.90 0.39 -15.78
N ALA A 201 -27.78 0.55 -16.77
CA ALA A 201 -28.42 1.82 -17.08
C ALA A 201 -29.65 2.08 -16.18
N ALA A 202 -29.61 1.60 -14.93
CA ALA A 202 -30.63 1.85 -13.94
C ALA A 202 -30.55 3.32 -13.49
N SER A 203 -31.65 4.04 -13.71
CA SER A 203 -32.02 5.34 -13.15
C SER A 203 -31.06 5.93 -12.10
N PHE A 204 -30.12 6.76 -12.53
CA PHE A 204 -29.45 7.70 -11.63
C PHE A 204 -30.39 8.87 -11.39
N ASP A 205 -31.25 8.70 -10.39
CA ASP A 205 -32.24 9.66 -9.92
C ASP A 205 -31.51 10.85 -9.25
N GLY A 206 -31.08 11.83 -10.06
CA GLY A 206 -30.53 13.10 -9.60
C GLY A 206 -29.18 13.08 -8.86
N GLN A 207 -28.51 11.93 -8.72
CA GLN A 207 -27.18 11.85 -8.10
C GLN A 207 -26.07 12.31 -9.05
N CYS A 208 -25.08 13.03 -8.51
CA CYS A 208 -23.87 13.44 -9.23
C CYS A 208 -23.12 12.21 -9.79
N ARG A 209 -22.71 12.26 -11.07
CA ARG A 209 -21.97 11.18 -11.75
C ARG A 209 -20.71 10.74 -11.00
N TYR A 210 -20.01 11.69 -10.40
CA TYR A 210 -18.87 11.43 -9.53
C TYR A 210 -19.24 10.52 -8.35
N TRP A 211 -20.31 10.84 -7.63
CA TRP A 211 -20.76 10.08 -6.45
C TRP A 211 -21.29 8.69 -6.84
N ALA A 212 -22.02 8.60 -7.95
CA ALA A 212 -22.45 7.32 -8.53
C ALA A 212 -21.26 6.40 -8.84
N THR A 213 -20.23 6.94 -9.52
CA THR A 213 -19.01 6.18 -9.87
C THR A 213 -18.26 5.74 -8.62
N ARG A 214 -18.19 6.63 -7.61
CA ARG A 214 -17.56 6.32 -6.33
C ARG A 214 -18.29 5.22 -5.56
N GLU A 215 -19.61 5.22 -5.56
CA GLU A 215 -20.41 4.16 -4.94
C GLU A 215 -20.24 2.81 -5.67
N LEU A 216 -20.20 2.82 -7.02
CA LEU A 216 -19.94 1.61 -7.80
C LEU A 216 -18.54 1.03 -7.57
N ALA A 217 -17.55 1.87 -7.25
CA ALA A 217 -16.18 1.44 -7.03
C ALA A 217 -15.87 1.05 -5.57
N LEU A 218 -16.41 1.81 -4.60
CA LEU A 218 -16.02 1.77 -3.19
C LEU A 218 -17.19 1.52 -2.23
N GLY A 219 -18.42 1.41 -2.74
CA GLY A 219 -19.62 1.17 -1.92
C GLY A 219 -19.51 -0.06 -1.04
N SER A 220 -20.29 -0.13 0.03
CA SER A 220 -20.20 -1.17 1.07
C SER A 220 -20.41 -2.60 0.52
N THR A 221 -21.11 -2.72 -0.60
CA THR A 221 -21.38 -3.99 -1.29
C THR A 221 -20.30 -4.36 -2.29
N THR A 222 -19.44 -3.43 -2.69
CA THR A 222 -18.35 -3.64 -3.64
C THR A 222 -17.21 -4.43 -3.01
N ALA A 223 -16.43 -5.13 -3.83
CA ALA A 223 -15.28 -5.87 -3.36
C ALA A 223 -14.21 -4.97 -2.70
N MET A 224 -13.94 -3.80 -3.29
CA MET A 224 -12.99 -2.84 -2.71
C MET A 224 -13.53 -2.28 -1.39
N GLY A 225 -14.80 -1.88 -1.35
CA GLY A 225 -15.43 -1.39 -0.11
C GLY A 225 -15.35 -2.40 1.03
N ARG A 226 -15.60 -3.70 0.77
CA ARG A 226 -15.46 -4.77 1.77
C ARG A 226 -14.01 -4.99 2.23
N LEU A 227 -13.03 -4.86 1.33
CA LEU A 227 -11.60 -4.96 1.67
C LEU A 227 -11.12 -3.75 2.48
N LEU A 228 -11.69 -2.57 2.25
CA LEU A 228 -11.42 -1.35 3.02
C LEU A 228 -12.15 -1.33 4.37
N ALA A 229 -13.19 -2.14 4.54
CA ALA A 229 -13.99 -2.29 5.75
C ALA A 229 -13.98 -3.74 6.26
N PRO A 230 -12.81 -4.34 6.56
CA PRO A 230 -12.78 -5.70 7.05
C PRO A 230 -13.57 -5.82 8.34
N LYS A 231 -14.27 -6.96 8.54
CA LYS A 231 -14.95 -7.25 9.81
C LYS A 231 -13.95 -7.18 10.98
N LEU A 232 -14.45 -7.07 12.21
CA LEU A 232 -13.71 -7.00 13.48
C LEU A 232 -12.86 -8.26 13.81
N VAL A 233 -12.12 -8.76 12.82
CA VAL A 233 -11.11 -9.79 12.96
C VAL A 233 -9.79 -9.06 13.21
N LYS A 234 -9.04 -9.50 14.23
CA LYS A 234 -7.70 -8.97 14.49
C LYS A 234 -6.79 -9.28 13.31
N MET A 235 -6.46 -8.26 12.52
CA MET A 235 -5.56 -8.41 11.38
C MET A 235 -4.10 -8.48 11.86
N PRO A 236 -3.21 -9.15 11.11
CA PRO A 236 -1.79 -9.00 11.30
C PRO A 236 -1.37 -7.54 11.06
N VAL A 237 -0.40 -7.05 11.82
CA VAL A 237 0.14 -5.68 11.69
C VAL A 237 0.55 -5.36 10.25
N SER A 238 1.12 -6.33 9.52
CA SER A 238 1.48 -6.17 8.11
C SER A 238 0.30 -5.80 7.21
N ASP A 239 -0.87 -6.36 7.49
CA ASP A 239 -2.08 -6.20 6.69
C ASP A 239 -2.81 -4.91 7.10
N GLU A 240 -2.77 -4.55 8.39
CA GLU A 240 -3.22 -3.25 8.89
C GLU A 240 -2.47 -2.09 8.20
N ARG A 241 -1.14 -2.20 8.08
CA ARG A 241 -0.32 -1.19 7.38
C ARG A 241 -0.71 -1.02 5.92
N LEU A 242 -1.03 -2.11 5.22
CA LEU A 242 -1.51 -2.08 3.83
C LEU A 242 -2.90 -1.44 3.72
N LEU A 243 -3.80 -1.76 4.65
CA LEU A 243 -5.12 -1.14 4.72
C LEU A 243 -5.00 0.37 4.93
N MET A 244 -4.19 0.80 5.89
CA MET A 244 -3.93 2.21 6.18
C MET A 244 -3.42 2.96 4.95
N ALA A 245 -2.41 2.40 4.28
CA ALA A 245 -1.87 2.99 3.05
C ALA A 245 -2.90 3.04 1.92
N SER A 246 -3.73 2.02 1.76
CA SER A 246 -4.74 1.97 0.70
C SER A 246 -5.81 3.05 0.89
N ILE A 247 -6.32 3.20 2.12
CA ILE A 247 -7.30 4.23 2.47
C ILE A 247 -6.70 5.63 2.32
N TYR A 248 -5.47 5.84 2.80
CA TYR A 248 -4.79 7.12 2.69
C TYR A 248 -4.51 7.50 1.23
N ALA A 249 -3.99 6.56 0.44
CA ALA A 249 -3.68 6.79 -0.97
C ALA A 249 -4.92 7.12 -1.80
N LEU A 250 -6.03 6.38 -1.62
CA LEU A 250 -7.29 6.68 -2.32
C LEU A 250 -7.80 8.08 -2.00
N ASN A 251 -7.87 8.44 -0.71
CA ASN A 251 -8.29 9.77 -0.30
C ASN A 251 -7.37 10.86 -0.88
N GLY A 252 -6.05 10.64 -0.83
CA GLY A 252 -5.05 11.57 -1.36
C GLY A 252 -5.18 11.78 -2.87
N VAL A 253 -5.33 10.71 -3.65
CA VAL A 253 -5.51 10.79 -5.11
C VAL A 253 -6.79 11.56 -5.44
N LEU A 254 -7.92 11.20 -4.83
CA LEU A 254 -9.21 11.86 -5.11
C LEU A 254 -9.19 13.34 -4.71
N CYS A 255 -8.59 13.68 -3.57
CA CYS A 255 -8.44 15.06 -3.13
C CYS A 255 -7.49 15.86 -4.04
N ASN A 256 -6.45 15.25 -4.59
CA ASN A 256 -5.54 15.90 -5.55
C ASN A 256 -6.19 16.07 -6.94
N LEU A 257 -7.21 15.26 -7.27
CA LEU A 257 -8.03 15.39 -8.48
C LEU A 257 -9.27 16.27 -8.26
N GLN A 258 -9.29 17.10 -7.22
CA GLN A 258 -10.47 17.90 -6.86
C GLN A 258 -10.97 18.85 -7.95
N ASP A 259 -10.13 19.17 -8.95
CA ASP A 259 -10.47 20.07 -10.06
C ASP A 259 -10.67 19.30 -11.39
N ASP A 260 -10.58 17.96 -11.40
CA ASP A 260 -10.76 17.10 -12.58
C ASP A 260 -11.59 15.85 -12.25
N ASP A 261 -12.91 16.04 -12.22
CA ASP A 261 -13.88 14.96 -11.98
C ASP A 261 -13.79 13.86 -13.04
N SER A 262 -13.44 14.22 -14.29
CA SER A 262 -13.37 13.25 -15.39
C SER A 262 -12.24 12.22 -15.19
N THR A 263 -11.10 12.66 -14.67
CA THR A 263 -9.98 11.77 -14.34
C THR A 263 -10.25 11.01 -13.05
N ALA A 264 -10.88 11.63 -12.05
CA ALA A 264 -11.27 10.96 -10.82
C ALA A 264 -12.28 9.82 -11.07
N GLU A 265 -13.27 10.04 -11.94
CA GLU A 265 -14.24 9.02 -12.34
C GLU A 265 -13.59 7.86 -13.09
N ARG A 266 -12.72 8.14 -14.07
CA ARG A 266 -12.00 7.09 -14.81
C ARG A 266 -11.07 6.27 -13.90
N PHE A 267 -10.38 6.95 -12.99
CA PHE A 267 -9.57 6.29 -11.96
C PHE A 267 -10.42 5.36 -11.09
N LEU A 268 -11.57 5.83 -10.57
CA LEU A 268 -12.47 5.02 -9.74
C LEU A 268 -13.10 3.86 -10.52
N GLY A 269 -13.50 4.08 -11.77
CA GLY A 269 -14.01 3.03 -12.65
C GLY A 269 -13.01 1.89 -12.81
N ASP A 270 -11.75 2.21 -13.09
CA ASP A 270 -10.67 1.22 -13.19
C ASP A 270 -10.44 0.48 -11.86
N ILE A 271 -10.50 1.17 -10.71
CA ILE A 271 -10.35 0.54 -9.38
C ILE A 271 -11.46 -0.51 -9.14
N GLY A 272 -12.72 -0.11 -9.32
CA GLY A 272 -13.88 -0.97 -9.06
C GLY A 272 -13.88 -2.21 -9.93
N GLU A 273 -13.55 -2.04 -11.22
CA GLU A 273 -13.45 -3.12 -12.18
C GLU A 273 -12.27 -4.06 -11.89
N MET A 274 -11.07 -3.51 -11.65
CA MET A 274 -9.87 -4.32 -11.39
C MET A 274 -10.01 -5.18 -10.14
N ILE A 275 -10.52 -4.62 -9.05
CA ILE A 275 -10.72 -5.38 -7.81
C ILE A 275 -11.73 -6.50 -8.04
N SER A 276 -12.84 -6.21 -8.70
CA SER A 276 -13.88 -7.22 -9.00
C SER A 276 -13.33 -8.37 -9.85
N ASN A 277 -12.49 -8.07 -10.84
CA ASN A 277 -11.85 -9.07 -11.70
C ASN A 277 -10.68 -9.81 -11.03
N SER A 278 -10.11 -9.26 -9.95
CA SER A 278 -8.98 -9.86 -9.22
C SER A 278 -9.39 -10.91 -8.18
N LEU A 279 -10.69 -11.00 -7.88
CA LEU A 279 -11.22 -11.92 -6.89
C LEU A 279 -11.88 -13.12 -7.59
N GLU A 280 -11.56 -14.32 -7.13
CA GLU A 280 -12.27 -15.53 -7.57
C GLU A 280 -13.75 -15.48 -7.12
N GLU A 281 -14.68 -15.95 -7.96
CA GLU A 281 -16.08 -16.11 -7.58
C GLU A 281 -16.19 -16.96 -6.30
N GLY A 282 -16.91 -16.47 -5.29
CA GLY A 282 -17.13 -17.19 -4.03
C GLY A 282 -16.06 -17.01 -2.96
N VAL A 283 -15.06 -16.12 -3.14
CA VAL A 283 -14.14 -15.75 -2.06
C VAL A 283 -14.90 -15.04 -0.94
N ASP A 284 -14.85 -15.61 0.26
CA ASP A 284 -15.38 -14.95 1.46
C ASP A 284 -14.47 -13.80 1.88
N LEU A 285 -14.90 -12.58 1.56
CA LEU A 285 -14.23 -11.34 1.96
C LEU A 285 -14.46 -10.98 3.44
N SER A 286 -15.24 -11.79 4.18
CA SER A 286 -15.50 -11.57 5.60
C SER A 286 -14.30 -11.86 6.51
N VAL A 287 -13.33 -12.64 6.00
CA VAL A 287 -11.97 -12.76 6.52
C VAL A 287 -11.05 -12.40 5.36
N PRO A 288 -10.44 -11.21 5.32
CA PRO A 288 -9.67 -10.79 4.16
C PRO A 288 -8.60 -11.85 3.87
N PRO A 289 -8.63 -12.52 2.71
CA PRO A 289 -7.50 -13.35 2.33
C PRO A 289 -6.28 -12.45 2.36
N ARG A 290 -5.21 -12.82 3.07
CA ARG A 290 -3.98 -12.00 3.15
C ARG A 290 -3.53 -11.49 1.78
N PHE A 291 -3.77 -12.28 0.73
CA PHE A 291 -3.48 -11.94 -0.66
C PHE A 291 -4.40 -10.87 -1.27
N ALA A 292 -5.66 -10.76 -0.86
CA ALA A 292 -6.58 -9.75 -1.37
C ALA A 292 -6.17 -8.33 -0.92
N MET A 293 -5.80 -8.15 0.36
CA MET A 293 -5.28 -6.87 0.86
C MET A 293 -3.97 -6.46 0.20
N GLN A 294 -3.13 -7.44 -0.14
CA GLN A 294 -1.89 -7.20 -0.88
C GLN A 294 -2.13 -6.67 -2.30
N ASN A 295 -3.26 -7.03 -2.92
CA ASN A 295 -3.64 -6.59 -4.25
C ASN A 295 -4.21 -5.17 -4.25
N CYS A 296 -4.91 -4.75 -3.19
CA CYS A 296 -5.52 -3.41 -3.10
C CYS A 296 -4.54 -2.28 -3.43
N ILE A 297 -3.41 -2.22 -2.73
CA ILE A 297 -2.43 -1.15 -2.95
C ILE A 297 -1.77 -1.22 -4.34
N HIS A 298 -1.57 -2.43 -4.87
CA HIS A 298 -1.02 -2.61 -6.22
C HIS A 298 -2.00 -2.12 -7.29
N ILE A 299 -3.28 -2.42 -7.12
CA ILE A 299 -4.34 -1.95 -8.02
C ILE A 299 -4.44 -0.43 -7.98
N ILE A 300 -4.39 0.18 -6.79
CA ILE A 300 -4.36 1.65 -6.64
C ILE A 300 -3.20 2.27 -7.44
N ILE A 301 -1.99 1.72 -7.31
CA ILE A 301 -0.80 2.21 -8.02
C ILE A 301 -0.92 2.02 -9.53
N ALA A 302 -1.40 0.86 -9.98
CA ALA A 302 -1.55 0.57 -11.40
C ALA A 302 -2.58 1.48 -12.07
N CYS A 303 -3.73 1.71 -11.42
CA CYS A 303 -4.71 2.68 -11.87
C CYS A 303 -4.12 4.09 -11.88
N ALA A 304 -3.40 4.49 -10.83
CA ALA A 304 -2.76 5.80 -10.77
C ALA A 304 -1.77 5.98 -11.93
N GLU A 305 -0.90 5.01 -12.19
CA GLU A 305 0.07 5.07 -13.29
C GLU A 305 -0.60 5.16 -14.66
N ARG A 306 -1.67 4.37 -14.90
CA ARG A 306 -2.42 4.42 -16.16
C ARG A 306 -2.96 5.82 -16.48
N HIS A 307 -3.33 6.59 -15.45
CA HIS A 307 -3.84 7.95 -15.58
C HIS A 307 -2.74 9.03 -15.44
N GLY A 308 -1.46 8.64 -15.42
CA GLY A 308 -0.33 9.57 -15.27
C GLY A 308 -0.24 10.22 -13.88
N LEU A 309 -0.82 9.59 -12.87
CA LEU A 309 -0.98 10.13 -11.52
C LEU A 309 0.09 9.65 -10.53
N TRP A 310 0.99 8.76 -10.95
CA TRP A 310 1.97 8.11 -10.08
C TRP A 310 3.42 8.53 -10.37
N SER A 311 3.82 8.59 -11.63
CA SER A 311 5.21 8.87 -12.02
C SER A 311 5.71 10.23 -11.53
N TYR A 312 6.87 10.24 -10.84
CA TYR A 312 7.53 11.46 -10.38
C TYR A 312 8.77 11.78 -11.21
N HIS A 313 8.71 12.89 -11.96
CA HIS A 313 9.77 13.28 -12.90
C HIS A 313 10.82 14.25 -12.33
N GLY A 314 10.81 14.52 -11.03
CA GLY A 314 11.83 15.31 -10.34
C GLY A 314 11.35 16.64 -9.76
N PRO A 315 12.25 17.42 -9.09
CA PRO A 315 11.88 18.58 -8.27
C PRO A 315 11.24 19.73 -9.04
N THR A 316 11.49 19.82 -10.34
CA THR A 316 10.99 20.88 -11.22
C THR A 316 9.62 20.55 -11.84
N GLN A 317 9.12 19.34 -11.63
CA GLN A 317 7.88 18.84 -12.21
C GLN A 317 6.77 18.84 -11.14
N PRO A 318 5.49 18.98 -11.55
CA PRO A 318 4.37 18.85 -10.64
C PRO A 318 4.45 17.53 -9.85
N LEU A 319 4.09 17.60 -8.57
CA LEU A 319 4.02 16.38 -7.77
C LEU A 319 2.90 15.48 -8.31
N PRO A 320 3.11 14.15 -8.37
CA PRO A 320 2.07 13.22 -8.76
C PRO A 320 0.89 13.27 -7.77
N ALA A 321 -0.32 12.97 -8.24
CA ALA A 321 -1.50 12.93 -7.38
C ALA A 321 -1.42 11.80 -6.35
N MET A 322 -0.79 10.67 -6.71
CA MET A 322 -0.41 9.63 -5.76
C MET A 322 1.04 9.86 -5.30
N ARG A 323 1.25 10.07 -4.01
CA ARG A 323 2.58 10.27 -3.41
C ARG A 323 2.87 9.12 -2.45
N THR A 324 3.60 8.10 -2.92
CA THR A 324 3.85 6.86 -2.14
C THR A 324 4.61 7.15 -0.85
N TRP A 325 5.50 8.14 -0.85
CA TRP A 325 6.24 8.55 0.34
C TRP A 325 5.31 9.08 1.43
N GLU A 326 4.26 9.83 1.09
CA GLU A 326 3.30 10.33 2.07
C GLU A 326 2.49 9.20 2.69
N ALA A 327 2.18 8.15 1.90
CA ALA A 327 1.52 6.96 2.43
C ALA A 327 2.45 6.18 3.38
N LEU A 328 3.75 6.08 3.08
CA LEU A 328 4.73 5.52 4.03
C LEU A 328 4.82 6.36 5.31
N GLU A 329 5.00 7.67 5.17
CA GLU A 329 5.10 8.61 6.30
C GLU A 329 3.85 8.52 7.18
N PHE A 330 2.66 8.57 6.58
CA PHE A 330 1.39 8.44 7.29
C PHE A 330 1.30 7.11 8.04
N VAL A 331 1.61 5.98 7.39
CA VAL A 331 1.56 4.67 8.05
C VAL A 331 2.55 4.60 9.22
N GLU A 332 3.79 5.05 9.05
CA GLU A 332 4.76 5.03 10.15
C GLU A 332 4.34 5.94 11.33
N ILE A 333 3.72 7.10 11.04
CA ILE A 333 3.13 7.97 12.07
C ILE A 333 1.99 7.26 12.79
N MET A 334 1.10 6.61 12.05
CA MET A 334 -0.03 5.87 12.62
C MET A 334 0.45 4.72 13.51
N MET A 335 1.56 4.06 13.17
CA MET A 335 2.15 3.02 14.00
C MET A 335 2.78 3.54 15.31
N LEU A 336 2.86 4.85 15.52
CA LEU A 336 3.34 5.50 16.75
C LEU A 336 2.21 5.95 17.69
N ILE A 337 0.94 5.77 17.33
CA ILE A 337 -0.20 6.09 18.21
C ILE A 337 -0.88 4.82 18.71
N ARG A 338 -1.72 4.94 19.74
CA ARG A 338 -2.48 3.83 20.31
C ARG A 338 -3.50 3.22 19.33
N PRO A 339 -3.73 1.89 19.35
CA PRO A 339 -4.61 1.21 18.40
C PRO A 339 -6.03 1.76 18.32
N GLU A 340 -6.58 2.27 19.43
CA GLU A 340 -7.93 2.83 19.47
C GLU A 340 -8.02 4.11 18.63
N LYS A 341 -7.02 5.00 18.75
CA LYS A 341 -6.96 6.23 17.95
C LYS A 341 -6.62 5.92 16.50
N GLN A 342 -5.83 4.87 16.24
CA GLN A 342 -5.60 4.38 14.88
C GLN A 342 -6.93 3.99 14.22
N HIS A 343 -7.73 3.17 14.92
CA HIS A 343 -9.02 2.73 14.43
C HIS A 343 -9.97 3.90 14.19
N GLU A 344 -10.05 4.86 15.12
CA GLU A 344 -10.87 6.07 14.99
C GLU A 344 -10.52 6.88 13.73
N ILE A 345 -9.24 7.14 13.50
CA ILE A 345 -8.76 7.88 12.32
C ILE A 345 -9.07 7.10 11.05
N MET A 346 -8.77 5.80 11.03
CA MET A 346 -9.00 4.97 9.84
C MET A 346 -10.47 4.80 9.51
N ASP A 347 -11.33 4.69 10.52
CA ASP A 347 -12.77 4.62 10.38
C ASP A 347 -13.33 5.94 9.81
N ALA A 348 -12.87 7.09 10.30
CA ALA A 348 -13.22 8.39 9.74
C ALA A 348 -12.78 8.54 8.27
N MET A 349 -11.51 8.22 7.96
CA MET A 349 -10.99 8.28 6.58
C MET A 349 -11.69 7.31 5.63
N ARG A 350 -12.12 6.14 6.12
CA ARG A 350 -12.93 5.19 5.36
C ARG A 350 -14.32 5.74 5.10
N ARG A 351 -14.97 6.32 6.11
CA ARG A 351 -16.27 6.98 5.94
C ARG A 351 -16.21 8.12 4.95
N TRP A 352 -15.06 8.78 4.76
CA TRP A 352 -14.91 9.79 3.71
C TRP A 352 -14.89 9.16 2.31
N LEU A 353 -14.33 7.95 2.16
CA LEU A 353 -14.31 7.19 0.90
C LEU A 353 -15.68 6.69 0.47
N CYS A 354 -16.45 6.10 1.39
CA CYS A 354 -17.74 5.48 1.08
C CYS A 354 -18.89 6.47 1.25
N TRP A 355 -19.90 6.43 0.37
CA TRP A 355 -21.13 7.19 0.56
C TRP A 355 -22.13 6.31 1.34
N GLU A 356 -22.11 6.39 2.67
CA GLU A 356 -23.15 5.75 3.48
C GLU A 356 -24.39 6.67 3.45
N SER A 357 -25.40 6.26 2.66
CA SER A 357 -26.65 7.02 2.47
C SER A 357 -27.57 7.02 3.70
N GLU A 358 -27.17 6.43 4.83
CA GLU A 358 -28.06 6.23 5.98
C GLU A 358 -27.78 7.22 7.13
N SER A 359 -28.82 8.00 7.41
CA SER A 359 -29.07 8.91 8.53
C SER A 359 -28.43 10.31 8.46
N HIS A 360 -29.33 11.29 8.39
CA HIS A 360 -29.13 12.73 8.59
C HIS A 360 -28.55 13.12 9.98
N GLU A 361 -28.01 12.17 10.74
CA GLU A 361 -27.46 12.35 12.09
C GLU A 361 -26.05 11.79 12.27
N THR A 362 -25.36 11.39 11.19
CA THR A 362 -23.95 11.03 11.31
C THR A 362 -23.13 12.30 11.48
N THR A 363 -22.79 12.61 12.74
CA THR A 363 -21.71 13.53 13.11
C THR A 363 -20.51 13.18 12.23
N GLU A 364 -20.25 13.96 11.18
CA GLU A 364 -19.06 13.79 10.35
C GLU A 364 -17.88 13.77 11.32
N THR A 365 -17.23 12.61 11.47
CA THR A 365 -16.15 12.44 12.44
C THR A 365 -15.04 13.41 12.06
N LEU A 366 -15.04 14.56 12.72
CA LEU A 366 -14.06 15.62 12.56
C LEU A 366 -12.78 15.10 13.19
N LEU A 367 -11.78 14.83 12.37
CA LEU A 367 -10.42 14.61 12.86
C LEU A 367 -9.73 15.97 12.98
N PHE A 368 -9.06 16.18 14.10
CA PHE A 368 -8.27 17.38 14.38
C PHE A 368 -9.12 18.66 14.28
N ALA A 369 -10.32 18.60 14.88
CA ALA A 369 -11.37 19.62 14.80
C ALA A 369 -10.91 20.96 15.37
N ASP A 370 -10.13 20.90 16.44
CA ASP A 370 -9.48 22.02 17.07
C ASP A 370 -7.97 21.80 17.16
N GLU A 371 -7.24 22.87 17.48
CA GLU A 371 -5.78 22.82 17.58
C GLU A 371 -5.34 22.04 18.83
N ARG A 372 -6.18 21.90 19.84
CA ARG A 372 -5.84 21.12 21.05
C ARG A 372 -5.74 19.64 20.73
N GLU A 373 -6.71 19.09 20.00
CA GLU A 373 -6.70 17.70 19.56
C GLU A 373 -5.49 17.40 18.68
N LEU A 374 -5.15 18.31 17.76
CA LEU A 374 -3.96 18.19 16.93
C LEU A 374 -2.68 18.17 17.77
N GLU A 375 -2.55 19.07 18.75
CA GLU A 375 -1.38 19.13 19.62
C GLU A 375 -1.32 17.95 20.60
N GLU A 376 -2.45 17.39 21.02
CA GLU A 376 -2.49 16.12 21.78
C GLU A 376 -1.99 14.95 20.92
N PHE A 377 -2.45 14.85 19.67
CA PHE A 377 -2.02 13.84 18.71
C PHE A 377 -0.50 13.90 18.43
N LYS A 378 0.04 15.11 18.15
CA LYS A 378 1.47 15.30 17.93
C LYS A 378 2.31 14.95 19.17
N ARG A 379 1.84 15.32 20.37
CA ARG A 379 2.52 15.00 21.63
C ARG A 379 2.59 13.49 21.87
N GLU A 380 1.50 12.77 21.61
CA GLU A 380 1.48 11.30 21.70
C GLU A 380 2.53 10.66 20.78
N ILE A 381 2.56 11.07 19.51
CA ILE A 381 3.52 10.54 18.53
C ILE A 381 4.96 10.81 18.95
N THR A 382 5.28 12.05 19.35
CA THR A 382 6.63 12.43 19.78
C THR A 382 7.07 11.61 20.99
N ALA A 383 6.21 11.47 22.00
CA ALA A 383 6.53 10.67 23.20
C ALA A 383 6.80 9.21 22.85
N ASN A 384 5.96 8.59 22.01
CA ASN A 384 6.14 7.19 21.61
C ASN A 384 7.37 6.99 20.72
N TRP A 385 7.69 7.97 19.86
CA TRP A 385 8.91 7.95 19.06
C TRP A 385 10.16 8.05 19.93
N GLU A 386 10.19 8.94 20.92
CA GLU A 386 11.31 9.08 21.86
C GLU A 386 11.57 7.78 22.62
N VAL A 387 10.50 7.12 23.10
CA VAL A 387 10.61 5.79 23.73
C VAL A 387 11.21 4.76 22.78
N GLN A 388 10.77 4.71 21.53
CA GLN A 388 11.36 3.79 20.53
C GLN A 388 12.83 4.09 20.23
N GLN A 389 13.24 5.36 20.20
CA GLN A 389 14.64 5.72 19.99
C GLN A 389 15.52 5.32 21.18
N GLN A 390 15.03 5.52 22.41
CA GLN A 390 15.73 5.09 23.62
C GLN A 390 15.93 3.57 23.64
N GLN A 391 14.90 2.79 23.30
CA GLN A 391 15.00 1.33 23.20
C GLN A 391 16.05 0.88 22.17
N LYS A 392 16.05 1.50 20.98
CA LYS A 392 17.05 1.20 19.94
C LYS A 392 18.47 1.52 20.38
N ASN A 393 18.67 2.63 21.08
CA ASN A 393 19.98 3.01 21.60
C ASN A 393 20.47 2.02 22.67
N GLN A 394 19.59 1.59 23.58
CA GLN A 394 19.92 0.58 24.59
C GLN A 394 20.25 -0.80 23.97
N GLU A 395 19.55 -1.20 22.91
CA GLU A 395 19.86 -2.44 22.18
C GLU A 395 21.22 -2.36 21.49
N LYS A 396 21.55 -1.20 20.90
CA LYS A 396 22.85 -0.96 20.27
C LYS A 396 24.00 -1.01 21.28
N GLU A 397 23.85 -0.35 22.43
CA GLU A 397 24.85 -0.36 23.51
C GLU A 397 25.07 -1.77 24.09
N LYS A 398 24.01 -2.58 24.22
CA LYS A 398 24.11 -3.98 24.64
C LYS A 398 24.86 -4.83 23.62
N HIS A 399 24.63 -4.61 22.32
CA HIS A 399 25.29 -5.36 21.26
C HIS A 399 26.77 -5.00 21.14
N GLU A 400 27.12 -3.71 21.24
CA GLU A 400 28.52 -3.23 21.23
C GLU A 400 29.28 -3.71 22.47
N SER A 401 28.63 -3.74 23.64
CA SER A 401 29.21 -4.27 24.88
C SER A 401 29.41 -5.80 24.85
N ALA A 402 28.58 -6.54 24.09
CA ALA A 402 28.73 -7.98 23.90
C ALA A 402 29.86 -8.32 22.93
N GLU A 403 30.02 -7.54 21.85
CA GLU A 403 31.14 -7.69 20.91
C GLU A 403 32.48 -7.33 21.58
N ALA A 404 32.53 -6.30 22.42
CA ALA A 404 33.73 -5.93 23.17
C ALA A 404 34.18 -6.98 24.21
N ARG A 405 33.27 -7.83 24.70
CA ARG A 405 33.59 -8.95 25.62
C ARG A 405 33.95 -10.25 24.89
N GLY A 406 33.73 -10.32 23.57
CA GLY A 406 34.05 -11.48 22.74
C GLY A 406 35.49 -11.50 22.20
N THR A 407 36.26 -10.43 22.44
CA THR A 407 37.64 -10.25 21.95
C THR A 407 38.72 -10.47 23.01
N ASP A 408 38.48 -11.31 24.02
CA ASP A 408 39.58 -11.79 24.85
C ASP A 408 40.38 -12.85 24.08
N PRO A 409 41.68 -12.62 23.77
CA PRO A 409 42.51 -13.66 23.18
C PRO A 409 42.68 -14.78 24.22
N LYS A 410 42.22 -15.98 23.87
CA LYS A 410 42.62 -17.17 24.63
C LYS A 410 44.15 -17.30 24.55
N PRO A 411 44.83 -17.54 25.69
CA PRO A 411 46.29 -17.62 25.78
C PRO A 411 46.88 -18.75 24.93
#